data_AF-A0A1I0GPL0-F1
#
_entry.id   AF-A0A1I0GPL0-F1
#
_cell.length_a   1.000
_cell.length_b   1.000
_cell.length_c   1.000
_cell.angle_alpha   90.00
_cell.angle_beta   90.00
_cell.angle_gamma   90.00
#
_symmetry.space_group_name_H-M   'P 1'
#
loop_
_entity.id
_entity.type
_entity.pdbx_description
1 polymer ?
#
loop_
_entity_poly.entity_id
_entity_poly.type
_entity_poly.pdbx_seq_one_letter_code
_entity_poly.pdbx_strand_id
1 'polypeptide(L)' 'MNEQQEKILELRQRLDQVMERIEGVSPDQMTVDDIDHFIELLDQLEEKCR' A
#
# COMPACT_ATOMS: atom_id res chain seq x y z
N MET A 1 -7.55 18.09 -16.04
CA MET A 1 -6.62 18.03 -14.89
C MET A 1 -5.28 17.55 -15.43
N ASN A 2 -4.17 17.88 -14.77
CA ASN A 2 -2.85 17.49 -15.28
C ASN A 2 -2.67 15.97 -15.07
N GLU A 3 -2.24 15.20 -16.07
CA GLU A 3 -2.09 13.73 -15.97
C GLU A 3 -1.21 13.30 -14.79
N GLN A 4 -0.22 14.13 -14.44
CA GLN A 4 0.62 13.93 -13.25
C GLN A 4 -0.17 14.06 -11.94
N GLN A 5 -1.15 14.97 -11.87
CA GLN A 5 -2.00 15.13 -10.68
C GLN A 5 -2.94 13.94 -10.51
N GLU A 6 -3.44 13.36 -11.61
CA GLU A 6 -4.26 12.15 -11.57
C GLU A 6 -3.46 10.94 -11.07
N LYS A 7 -2.23 10.75 -11.55
CA LYS A 7 -1.32 9.71 -11.04
C LYS A 7 -1.01 9.86 -9.56
N ILE A 8 -0.74 11.10 -9.11
CA ILE A 8 -0.48 11.37 -7.68
C ILE A 8 -1.72 11.05 -6.83
N LEU A 9 -2.91 11.35 -7.34
CA LEU A 9 -4.17 11.06 -6.65
C LEU A 9 -4.41 9.54 -6.54
N GLU A 10 -4.15 8.78 -7.61
CA GLU A 10 -4.25 7.32 -7.63
C GLU A 10 -3.27 6.68 -6.63
N LEU A 11 -2.02 7.15 -6.60
CA LEU A 11 -1.00 6.67 -5.67
C LEU A 11 -1.38 6.94 -4.22
N ARG A 12 -1.92 8.13 -3.92
CA ARG A 12 -2.43 8.46 -2.58
C ARG A 12 -3.57 7.55 -2.16
N GLN A 13 -4.56 7.32 -3.04
CA GLN A 13 -5.68 6.42 -2.73
C GLN A 13 -5.22 4.99 -2.48
N ARG A 14 -4.22 4.50 -3.21
CA ARG A 14 -3.63 3.17 -2.95
C ARG A 14 -2.90 3.11 -1.62
N LEU A 15 -2.14 4.14 -1.28
CA LEU A 15 -1.43 4.21 0.00
C LEU A 15 -2.41 4.21 1.17
N ASP A 16 -3.48 5.00 1.08
CA ASP A 16 -4.52 5.07 2.11
C ASP A 16 -5.19 3.70 2.33
N GLN A 17 -5.48 2.96 1.25
CA GLN A 17 -6.02 1.60 1.34
C GLN A 17 -5.06 0.59 1.98
N VAL A 18 -3.76 0.74 1.77
CA VAL A 18 -2.74 -0.10 2.41
C VAL A 18 -2.67 0.23 3.90
N MET A 19 -2.68 1.51 4.27
CA MET A 19 -2.68 1.96 5.66
C MET A 19 -3.92 1.47 6.42
N GLU A 20 -5.12 1.59 5.84
CA GLU A 20 -6.35 1.08 6.46
C GLU A 20 -6.31 -0.44 6.68
N ARG A 21 -5.71 -1.20 5.76
CA ARG A 21 -5.53 -2.64 5.91
C ARG A 21 -4.54 -2.96 7.04
N ILE A 22 -3.45 -2.22 7.15
CA ILE A 22 -2.46 -2.41 8.23
C ILE A 22 -3.06 -2.04 9.59
N GLU A 23 -3.81 -0.94 9.68
CA GLU A 23 -4.48 -0.50 10.91
C GLU A 23 -5.62 -1.46 11.33
N GLY A 24 -6.27 -2.12 10.37
CA GLY A 24 -7.33 -3.10 10.62
C GLY A 24 -6.82 -4.48 11.08
N VAL A 25 -5.51 -4.74 10.99
CA VAL A 25 -4.93 -6.03 11.38
C VAL A 25 -4.50 -5.98 12.84
N SER A 26 -5.06 -6.87 13.66
CA SER A 26 -4.61 -7.05 15.05
C SER A 26 -3.25 -7.76 15.05
N PRO A 27 -2.20 -7.20 15.69
CA PRO A 27 -0.86 -7.80 15.72
C PRO A 27 -0.84 -9.25 16.23
N ASP A 28 -1.77 -9.57 17.13
CA ASP A 28 -1.91 -10.90 17.75
C ASP A 28 -2.50 -11.96 16.80
N GLN A 29 -3.10 -11.52 15.68
CA GLN A 29 -3.68 -12.39 14.64
C GLN A 29 -2.84 -12.43 13.36
N MET A 30 -1.73 -11.69 13.34
CA MET A 30 -0.90 -11.51 12.17
C MET A 30 0.21 -12.57 12.15
N THR A 31 0.34 -13.26 11.02
CA THR A 31 1.41 -14.23 10.79
C THR A 31 2.59 -13.56 10.08
N VAL A 32 3.74 -14.23 10.10
CA VAL A 32 4.92 -13.78 9.35
C VAL A 32 4.60 -13.72 7.84
N ASP A 33 3.79 -14.65 7.34
CA ASP A 33 3.36 -14.68 5.93
C ASP A 33 2.53 -13.44 5.56
N ASP A 34 1.72 -12.91 6.49
CA ASP A 34 0.96 -11.68 6.27
C ASP A 34 1.90 -10.45 6.17
N ILE A 35 2.95 -10.42 6.99
CA ILE A 35 3.98 -9.38 6.95
C ILE A 35 4.72 -9.42 5.60
N ASP A 36 5.11 -10.62 5.14
CA ASP A 36 5.79 -10.79 3.86
C ASP A 36 4.90 -10.32 2.68
N HIS A 37 3.59 -10.58 2.75
CA HIS A 37 2.65 -10.09 1.74
C HIS A 37 2.54 -8.56 1.72
N PHE A 38 2.52 -7.91 2.89
CA PHE A 38 2.51 -6.45 2.94
C PHE A 38 3.80 -5.83 2.40
N ILE A 39 4.95 -6.46 2.65
CA ILE A 39 6.24 -6.02 2.09
C ILE A 39 6.21 -6.12 0.55
N GLU A 40 5.71 -7.23 0.00
CA GLU A 40 5.60 -7.41 -1.45
C GLU A 40 4.67 -6.36 -2.10
N LEU A 41 3.56 -6.01 -1.45
CA LEU A 41 2.66 -4.95 -1.92
C LEU A 41 3.32 -3.57 -1.92
N LEU A 42 4.19 -3.29 -0.95
CA LEU A 42 4.95 -2.04 -0.87
C LEU A 42 6.04 -1.98 -1.96
N ASP A 43 6.77 -3.07 -2.20
CA ASP A 43 7.78 -3.15 -3.26
C ASP A 43 7.15 -2.91 -4.65
N GLN A 44 5.97 -3.50 -4.91
CA GLN A 44 5.23 -3.27 -6.16
C GLN A 44 4.77 -1.81 -6.32
N LEU A 45 4.51 -1.11 -5.21
CA LEU A 45 4.13 0.30 -5.23
C LEU A 45 5.35 1.19 -5.48
N GLU A 46 6.51 0.85 -4.92
CA GLU A 46 7.78 1.52 -5.17
C GLU A 46 8.19 1.41 -6.65
N GLU A 47 8.09 0.22 -7.24
CA GLU A 47 8.40 0.02 -8.67
C GLU A 47 7.56 0.91 -9.59
N LYS A 48 6.28 1.13 -9.25
CA LYS A 48 5.37 1.99 -10.04
C LYS A 48 5.64 3.48 -9.89
N CYS A 49 6.34 3.88 -8.82
CA CYS A 49 6.75 5.25 -8.59
C CYS A 49 8.09 5.60 -9.26
N ARG A 50 8.84 4.58 -9.68
CA ARG A 50 10.14 4.70 -10.34
C ARG A 50 10.01 4.95 -11.85
#